data_AF-A0A350X404-F1
#
_entry.id   AF-A0A350X404-F1
#
_cell.length_a   1.000
_cell.length_b   1.000
_cell.length_c   1.000
_cell.angle_alpha   90.00
_cell.angle_beta   90.00
_cell.angle_gamma   90.00
#
_symmetry.space_group_name_H-M   'P 1'
#
loop_
_entity.id
_entity.type
_entity.pdbx_description
1 polymer ?
#
loop_
_entity_poly.entity_id
_entity_poly.type
_entity_poly.pdbx_seq_one_letter_code
_entity_poly.pdbx_strand_id
1 'polypeptide(L)'
;MKTQKYDQILKKHELKPNYFKNMLTSFFFGGLICTLGQALIALYIHKFGFVKEDASLLMLVTVILATSILTGLGVYDNFGQIAKAGSFVPITGFANSLTSAALESRSEGVVLGIATNLFKLAGAVIVFAVVSAYVFGMLRYALIELGVIPGPEEITGTLIYWINHWK
;
A
#
# COMPACT_ATOMS: atom_id res chain seq x y z
N MET A 1 -3.44 18.69 -34.07
CA MET A 1 -2.04 18.24 -34.32
C MET A 1 -1.15 18.78 -33.21
N LYS A 2 -0.69 17.93 -32.28
CA LYS A 2 0.39 18.31 -31.34
C LYS A 2 1.66 18.53 -32.17
N THR A 3 2.17 19.76 -32.18
CA THR A 3 3.34 20.14 -32.98
C THR A 3 4.58 19.50 -32.36
N GLN A 4 5.38 18.76 -33.13
CA GLN A 4 6.63 18.13 -32.65
C GLN A 4 7.59 19.13 -31.96
N LYS A 5 7.49 20.42 -32.30
CA LYS A 5 8.21 21.52 -31.64
C LYS A 5 7.74 21.75 -30.19
N TYR A 6 6.45 21.57 -29.89
CA TYR A 6 5.91 21.70 -28.53
C TYR A 6 6.42 20.57 -27.63
N ASP A 7 6.44 19.34 -28.14
CA ASP A 7 6.98 18.18 -27.41
C ASP A 7 8.49 18.30 -27.16
N GLN A 8 9.24 18.94 -28.07
CA GLN A 8 10.67 19.21 -27.90
C GLN A 8 10.96 20.28 -26.83
N ILE A 9 10.09 21.28 -26.68
CA ILE A 9 10.19 22.31 -25.64
C ILE A 9 9.88 21.70 -24.25
N LEU A 10 8.89 20.82 -24.19
CA LEU A 10 8.54 20.07 -22.98
C LEU A 10 9.69 19.16 -22.53
N LYS A 11 10.25 18.34 -23.44
CA LYS A 11 11.41 17.49 -23.14
C LYS A 11 12.64 18.26 -22.67
N LYS A 12 12.80 19.53 -23.05
CA LYS A 12 13.92 20.38 -22.64
C LYS A 12 13.78 20.88 -21.19
N HIS A 13 12.56 20.92 -20.65
CA HIS A 13 12.26 21.37 -19.28
C HIS A 13 11.86 20.22 -18.34
N GLU A 14 11.82 18.98 -18.83
CA GLU A 14 11.65 17.81 -17.99
C GLU A 14 12.88 17.60 -17.12
N LEU A 15 12.74 17.91 -15.83
CA LEU A 15 13.70 17.53 -14.80
C LEU A 15 13.74 16.00 -14.74
N LYS A 16 14.76 15.37 -15.32
CA LYS A 16 14.97 13.93 -15.18
C LYS A 16 15.11 13.60 -13.69
N PRO A 17 14.18 12.85 -13.08
CA PRO A 17 14.28 12.53 -11.67
C PRO A 17 15.50 11.63 -11.46
N ASN A 18 16.22 11.85 -10.37
CA ASN A 18 17.31 10.97 -10.00
C ASN A 18 16.74 9.66 -9.43
N TYR A 19 16.59 8.65 -10.30
CA TYR A 19 15.98 7.37 -9.96
C TYR A 19 16.64 6.67 -8.78
N PHE A 20 17.97 6.68 -8.71
CA PHE A 20 18.71 6.03 -7.62
C PHE A 20 18.43 6.69 -6.27
N LYS A 21 18.49 8.03 -6.21
CA LYS A 21 18.16 8.79 -5.00
C LYS A 21 16.71 8.56 -4.59
N ASN A 22 15.78 8.56 -5.54
CA ASN A 22 14.36 8.34 -5.28
C ASN A 22 14.08 6.93 -4.76
N MET A 23 14.76 5.92 -5.29
CA MET A 23 14.65 4.53 -4.85
C MET A 23 15.11 4.40 -3.40
N LEU A 24 16.30 4.91 -3.06
CA LEU A 24 16.82 4.86 -1.69
C LEU A 24 15.91 5.57 -0.69
N THR A 25 15.44 6.77 -1.05
CA THR A 25 14.47 7.51 -0.22
C THR A 25 13.18 6.71 -0.03
N SER A 26 12.63 6.15 -1.10
CA SER A 26 11.38 5.38 -1.04
C SER A 26 11.52 4.11 -0.19
N PHE A 27 12.65 3.39 -0.33
CA PHE A 27 12.95 2.23 0.48
C PHE A 27 13.05 2.58 1.97
N PHE A 28 13.77 3.66 2.30
CA PHE A 28 13.96 4.07 3.69
C PHE A 28 12.64 4.49 4.35
N PHE A 29 11.85 5.35 3.71
CA PHE A 29 10.58 5.81 4.28
C PHE A 29 9.52 4.70 4.28
N GLY A 30 9.47 3.85 3.25
CA GLY A 30 8.58 2.68 3.26
C GLY A 30 8.94 1.70 4.37
N GLY A 31 10.23 1.40 4.54
CA GLY A 31 10.73 0.58 5.65
C GLY A 31 10.40 1.18 7.01
N LEU A 32 10.60 2.49 7.19
CA LEU A 32 10.28 3.20 8.43
C LEU A 32 8.79 3.09 8.78
N ILE A 33 7.89 3.30 7.82
CA ILE A 33 6.44 3.16 8.02
C ILE A 33 6.08 1.73 8.43
N CYS A 34 6.68 0.72 7.78
CA CYS A 34 6.47 -0.69 8.14
C CYS A 34 7.00 -1.01 9.56
N THR A 35 8.16 -0.49 9.93
CA THR A 35 8.73 -0.65 11.27
C THR A 35 7.83 -0.01 12.33
N LEU A 36 7.26 1.16 12.06
CA LEU A 36 6.29 1.80 12.95
C LEU A 36 5.01 0.98 13.09
N GLY A 37 4.50 0.41 11.99
CA GLY A 37 3.36 -0.52 12.03
C GLY A 37 3.66 -1.75 12.89
N GLN A 38 4.83 -2.36 12.71
CA GLN A 38 5.25 -3.49 13.53
C GLN A 38 5.40 -3.13 15.01
N ALA A 39 5.89 -1.93 15.31
CA ALA A 39 5.99 -1.42 16.68
C ALA A 39 4.59 -1.22 17.31
N LEU A 40 3.61 -0.73 16.56
CA LEU A 40 2.22 -0.63 17.02
C LEU A 40 1.62 -2.00 17.32
N ILE A 41 1.81 -2.99 16.43
CA ILE A 41 1.35 -4.36 16.68
C ILE A 41 1.99 -4.91 17.97
N ALA A 42 3.30 -4.76 18.13
CA ALA A 42 4.00 -5.20 19.32
C ALA A 42 3.47 -4.50 20.58
N LEU A 43 3.16 -3.20 20.50
CA LEU A 43 2.56 -2.44 21.59
C LEU A 43 1.17 -2.98 21.95
N TYR A 44 0.30 -3.26 20.98
CA TYR A 44 -1.02 -3.83 21.24
C TYR A 44 -0.96 -5.22 21.87
N ILE A 45 -0.04 -6.07 21.42
CA ILE A 45 0.16 -7.40 22.00
C ILE A 45 0.72 -7.28 23.43
N HIS A 46 1.78 -6.52 23.65
CA HIS A 46 2.49 -6.49 24.93
C HIS A 46 1.81 -5.64 26.00
N LYS A 47 1.13 -4.55 25.64
CA LYS A 47 0.50 -3.64 26.60
C LYS A 47 -0.98 -3.94 26.83
N PHE A 48 -1.69 -4.40 25.79
CA PHE A 48 -3.13 -4.62 25.85
C PHE A 48 -3.52 -6.10 25.78
N GLY A 49 -2.58 -7.01 25.54
CA GLY A 49 -2.82 -8.46 25.56
C GLY A 49 -3.66 -8.97 24.39
N PHE A 50 -3.76 -8.21 23.29
CA PHE A 50 -4.49 -8.64 22.11
C PHE A 50 -3.78 -9.80 21.40
N VAL A 51 -4.58 -10.67 20.79
CA VAL A 51 -4.06 -11.66 19.83
C VAL A 51 -3.55 -10.95 18.56
N LYS A 52 -2.63 -11.61 17.84
CA LYS A 52 -1.88 -10.98 16.74
C LYS A 52 -2.79 -10.47 15.62
N GLU A 53 -3.86 -11.20 15.33
CA GLU A 53 -4.86 -10.87 14.32
C GLU A 53 -5.57 -9.54 14.68
N ASP A 54 -6.08 -9.45 15.90
CA ASP A 54 -6.77 -8.25 16.42
C ASP A 54 -5.81 -7.05 16.52
N ALA A 55 -4.60 -7.28 17.00
CA ALA A 55 -3.55 -6.25 17.06
C ALA A 55 -3.21 -5.69 15.68
N SER A 56 -3.20 -6.54 14.65
CA SER A 56 -2.93 -6.14 13.27
C SER A 56 -4.09 -5.30 12.70
N LEU A 57 -5.34 -5.68 12.99
CA LEU A 57 -6.51 -4.88 12.62
C LEU A 57 -6.51 -3.51 13.31
N LEU A 58 -6.21 -3.46 14.60
CA LEU A 58 -6.11 -2.21 15.37
C LEU A 58 -4.98 -1.30 14.85
N MET A 59 -3.85 -1.89 14.46
CA MET A 59 -2.76 -1.15 13.81
C MET A 59 -3.22 -0.53 12.48
N LEU A 60 -3.89 -1.30 11.62
CA LEU A 60 -4.40 -0.79 10.35
C LEU A 60 -5.36 0.39 10.56
N VAL A 61 -6.32 0.25 11.47
CA VAL A 61 -7.29 1.32 11.78
C VAL A 61 -6.57 2.57 12.30
N THR A 62 -5.61 2.39 13.20
CA THR A 62 -4.84 3.50 13.80
C THR A 62 -4.02 4.23 12.76
N VAL A 63 -3.32 3.50 11.88
CA VAL A 63 -2.49 4.07 10.81
C VAL A 63 -3.35 4.78 9.77
N ILE A 64 -4.50 4.21 9.38
CA ILE A 64 -5.44 4.85 8.46
C ILE A 64 -5.98 6.14 9.09
N LEU A 65 -6.44 6.10 10.33
CA LEU A 65 -6.98 7.28 11.03
C LEU A 65 -5.93 8.39 11.16
N ALA A 66 -4.72 8.05 11.61
CA ALA A 66 -3.63 9.00 11.76
C ALA A 66 -3.27 9.62 10.40
N THR A 67 -3.21 8.81 9.34
CA THR A 67 -2.95 9.30 7.99
C THR A 67 -4.04 10.26 7.53
N SER A 68 -5.32 9.88 7.64
CA SER A 68 -6.45 10.72 7.24
C SER A 68 -6.47 12.07 7.97
N ILE A 69 -6.14 12.10 9.27
CA ILE A 69 -6.02 13.36 10.02
C ILE A 69 -4.86 14.20 9.47
N LEU A 70 -3.68 13.60 9.27
CA LEU A 70 -2.51 14.31 8.74
C LEU A 70 -2.73 14.81 7.31
N THR A 71 -3.48 14.08 6.48
CA THR A 71 -3.91 14.50 5.15
C THR A 71 -4.87 15.68 5.23
N GLY A 72 -5.88 15.62 6.11
CA GLY A 72 -6.81 16.73 6.34
C GLY A 72 -6.14 18.01 6.82
N LEU A 73 -5.02 17.90 7.54
CA LEU A 73 -4.17 19.02 7.95
C LEU A 73 -3.16 19.48 6.88
N GLY A 74 -3.07 18.79 5.74
CA GLY A 74 -2.12 19.07 4.66
C GLY A 74 -0.65 18.70 4.96
N VAL A 75 -0.39 18.06 6.10
CA VAL A 75 0.97 17.66 6.51
C VAL A 75 1.42 16.41 5.76
N TYR A 76 0.50 15.46 5.54
CA TYR A 76 0.83 14.20 4.89
C TYR A 76 1.23 14.38 3.42
N ASP A 77 0.61 15.30 2.69
CA ASP A 77 0.96 15.57 1.29
C ASP A 77 2.38 16.13 1.13
N ASN A 78 2.83 16.96 2.08
CA ASN A 78 4.21 17.46 2.12
C ASN A 78 5.20 16.35 2.47
N PHE A 79 4.85 15.50 3.44
CA PHE A 79 5.64 14.31 3.77
C PHE A 79 5.74 13.36 2.57
N GLY A 80 4.65 13.15 1.84
CA GLY A 80 4.60 12.27 0.68
C GLY A 80 5.51 12.71 -0.47
N GLN A 81 5.67 14.02 -0.68
CA GLN A 81 6.63 14.54 -1.66
C GLN A 81 8.08 14.21 -1.31
N ILE A 82 8.41 14.15 -0.01
CA ILE A 82 9.74 13.79 0.48
C ILE A 82 9.94 12.27 0.42
N ALA A 83 8.96 11.52 0.91
CA ALA A 83 8.99 10.06 1.00
C ALA A 83 8.81 9.36 -0.36
N LYS A 84 8.31 10.07 -1.38
CA LYS A 84 8.11 9.59 -2.76
C LYS A 84 7.27 8.32 -2.77
N ALA A 85 7.68 7.29 -3.51
CA ALA A 85 6.94 6.03 -3.57
C ALA A 85 6.85 5.33 -2.19
N GLY A 86 7.76 5.66 -1.26
CA GLY A 86 7.81 5.05 0.07
C GLY A 86 6.58 5.31 0.95
N SER A 87 5.91 6.45 0.80
CA SER A 87 4.65 6.76 1.51
C SER A 87 3.39 6.39 0.72
N PHE A 88 3.55 6.04 -0.56
CA PHE A 88 2.45 5.68 -1.46
C PHE A 88 2.18 4.17 -1.47
N VAL A 89 3.23 3.34 -1.40
CA VAL A 89 3.13 1.88 -1.45
C VAL A 89 2.43 1.27 -0.21
N PRO A 90 2.69 1.74 1.03
CA PRO A 90 1.98 1.24 2.22
C PRO A 90 0.49 1.66 2.24
N ILE A 91 -0.29 1.08 3.16
CA ILE A 91 -1.72 1.40 3.35
C ILE A 91 -1.99 2.88 3.60
N THR A 92 -0.99 3.62 4.09
CA THR A 92 -1.03 5.07 4.29
C THR A 92 -1.23 5.83 2.98
N GLY A 93 -0.66 5.37 1.86
CA GLY A 93 -0.86 5.97 0.55
C GLY A 93 -2.32 5.90 0.10
N PHE A 94 -2.95 4.75 0.31
CA PHE A 94 -4.38 4.56 0.02
C PHE A 94 -5.26 5.45 0.91
N ALA A 95 -4.97 5.53 2.22
CA ALA A 95 -5.68 6.42 3.14
C ALA A 95 -5.56 7.90 2.76
N ASN A 96 -4.37 8.34 2.31
CA ASN A 96 -4.15 9.69 1.80
C ASN A 96 -5.03 9.95 0.57
N SER A 97 -4.95 9.09 -0.46
CA SER A 97 -5.71 9.28 -1.70
C SER A 97 -7.23 9.31 -1.48
N LEU A 98 -7.77 8.46 -0.60
CA LEU A 98 -9.19 8.51 -0.23
C LEU A 98 -9.54 9.82 0.47
N THR A 99 -8.74 10.22 1.47
CA THR A 99 -9.01 11.44 2.24
C THR A 99 -8.91 12.69 1.36
N SER A 100 -7.89 12.79 0.50
CA SER A 100 -7.76 13.88 -0.47
C SER A 100 -8.94 13.90 -1.45
N ALA A 101 -9.40 12.75 -1.94
CA ALA A 101 -10.57 12.66 -2.82
C ALA A 101 -11.85 13.15 -2.12
N ALA A 102 -12.03 12.82 -0.84
CA ALA A 102 -13.15 13.31 -0.04
C ALA A 102 -13.09 14.83 0.20
N LEU A 103 -11.89 15.38 0.43
CA LEU A 103 -11.70 16.81 0.65
C LEU A 103 -11.96 17.62 -0.64
N GLU A 104 -11.45 17.15 -1.77
CA GLU A 104 -11.60 17.81 -3.08
C GLU A 104 -13.07 17.82 -3.54
N SER A 105 -13.74 16.67 -3.43
CA SER A 105 -15.15 16.51 -3.86
C SER A 105 -16.17 17.05 -2.86
N ARG A 106 -15.74 17.74 -1.79
CA ARG A 106 -16.63 18.30 -0.78
C ARG A 106 -17.59 19.34 -1.36
N SER A 107 -17.15 20.10 -2.38
CA SER A 107 -17.95 21.14 -3.05
C SER A 107 -19.16 20.57 -3.80
N GLU A 108 -19.10 19.32 -4.22
CA GLU A 108 -20.16 18.58 -4.91
C GLU A 108 -21.19 17.96 -3.94
N GLY A 109 -20.99 18.13 -2.63
CA GLY A 109 -21.87 17.62 -1.56
C GLY A 109 -21.53 16.21 -1.10
N VAL A 110 -22.22 15.74 -0.06
CA VAL A 110 -21.89 14.48 0.64
C VAL A 110 -22.16 13.24 -0.22
N VAL A 111 -23.30 13.21 -0.91
CA VAL A 111 -23.72 12.03 -1.69
C VAL A 111 -23.10 12.05 -3.08
N LEU A 112 -23.34 13.13 -3.84
CA LEU A 112 -22.89 13.22 -5.23
C LEU A 112 -21.37 13.38 -5.34
N GLY A 113 -20.76 14.16 -4.46
CA GLY A 113 -19.31 14.36 -4.39
C GLY A 113 -18.60 13.27 -3.60
N ILE A 114 -18.63 13.37 -2.27
CA ILE A 114 -17.78 12.58 -1.37
C ILE A 114 -18.03 11.07 -1.54
N ALA A 115 -19.28 10.62 -1.40
CA ALA A 115 -19.59 9.20 -1.44
C ALA A 115 -19.30 8.58 -2.81
N THR A 116 -19.70 9.23 -3.92
CA THR A 116 -19.44 8.72 -5.27
C THR A 116 -17.94 8.60 -5.57
N ASN A 117 -17.15 9.62 -5.22
CA ASN A 117 -15.71 9.61 -5.49
C ASN A 117 -14.97 8.58 -4.63
N LEU A 118 -15.30 8.49 -3.34
CA LEU A 118 -14.78 7.45 -2.45
C LEU A 118 -15.14 6.04 -2.94
N PHE A 119 -16.40 5.82 -3.33
CA PHE A 119 -16.86 4.53 -3.84
C PHE A 119 -16.18 4.16 -5.15
N LYS A 120 -15.98 5.11 -6.06
CA LYS A 120 -15.26 4.88 -7.31
C LYS A 120 -13.80 4.49 -7.07
N LEU A 121 -13.10 5.19 -6.17
CA LEU A 121 -11.69 4.91 -5.87
C LEU A 121 -11.52 3.58 -5.11
N ALA A 122 -12.25 3.39 -4.01
CA ALA A 122 -12.18 2.18 -3.19
C ALA A 122 -12.74 0.96 -3.92
N GLY A 123 -13.85 1.12 -4.64
CA GLY A 123 -14.50 0.06 -5.41
C GLY A 123 -13.58 -0.52 -6.48
N ALA A 124 -12.86 0.33 -7.22
CA ALA A 124 -11.88 -0.14 -8.19
C ALA A 124 -10.80 -1.02 -7.54
N VAL A 125 -10.24 -0.57 -6.41
CA VAL A 125 -9.20 -1.33 -5.67
C VAL A 125 -9.73 -2.68 -5.20
N ILE A 126 -10.93 -2.73 -4.62
CA ILE A 126 -11.54 -3.97 -4.13
C ILE A 126 -11.78 -4.95 -5.29
N VAL A 127 -12.31 -4.47 -6.42
CA VAL A 127 -12.55 -5.33 -7.59
C VAL A 127 -11.25 -5.94 -8.10
N PHE A 128 -10.20 -5.12 -8.31
CA PHE A 128 -8.92 -5.63 -8.77
C PHE A 128 -8.25 -6.56 -7.74
N ALA A 129 -8.38 -6.28 -6.45
CA ALA A 129 -7.84 -7.14 -5.39
C ALA A 129 -8.52 -8.53 -5.39
N VAL A 130 -9.84 -8.59 -5.44
CA VAL A 130 -10.59 -9.86 -5.42
C VAL A 130 -10.36 -10.66 -6.71
N VAL A 131 -10.43 -10.00 -7.87
CA VAL A 131 -10.24 -10.66 -9.17
C VAL A 131 -8.80 -11.19 -9.30
N SER A 132 -7.79 -10.40 -8.93
CA SER A 132 -6.40 -10.87 -8.95
C SER A 132 -6.18 -12.02 -7.97
N ALA A 133 -6.68 -11.92 -6.73
CA ALA A 133 -6.61 -13.01 -5.76
C ALA A 133 -7.23 -14.30 -6.28
N TYR A 134 -8.37 -14.21 -6.97
CA TYR A 134 -9.02 -15.36 -7.61
C TYR A 134 -8.17 -15.96 -8.73
N VAL A 135 -7.68 -15.13 -9.66
CA VAL A 135 -6.86 -15.58 -10.81
C VAL A 135 -5.56 -16.22 -10.34
N PHE A 136 -4.82 -15.57 -9.45
CA PHE A 136 -3.57 -16.10 -8.90
C PHE A 136 -3.81 -17.33 -8.01
N GLY A 137 -4.92 -17.36 -7.26
CA GLY A 137 -5.34 -18.52 -6.49
C GLY A 137 -5.60 -19.74 -7.38
N MET A 138 -6.33 -19.55 -8.48
CA MET A 138 -6.60 -20.60 -9.46
C MET A 138 -5.33 -21.04 -10.19
N LEU A 139 -4.48 -20.10 -10.60
CA LEU A 139 -3.19 -20.42 -11.23
C LEU A 139 -2.31 -21.25 -10.28
N ARG A 140 -2.21 -20.86 -9.01
CA ARG A 140 -1.46 -21.62 -8.00
C ARG A 140 -2.02 -23.03 -7.84
N TYR A 141 -3.35 -23.17 -7.79
CA TYR A 141 -3.99 -24.48 -7.70
C TYR A 141 -3.65 -25.37 -8.91
N ALA A 142 -3.75 -24.85 -10.13
CA ALA A 142 -3.44 -25.59 -11.35
C ALA A 142 -1.95 -26.00 -11.43
N LEU A 143 -1.03 -25.13 -11.01
CA LEU A 143 0.41 -25.43 -11.00
C LEU A 143 0.81 -26.51 -10.00
N ILE A 144 0.09 -26.60 -8.87
CA ILE A 144 0.26 -27.68 -7.88
C ILE A 144 -0.22 -29.00 -8.48
N GLU A 145 -1.41 -29.02 -9.10
CA GLU A 145 -1.97 -30.23 -9.70
C GLU A 145 -1.11 -30.76 -10.87
N LEU A 146 -0.49 -29.86 -11.65
CA LEU A 146 0.43 -30.21 -12.74
C LEU A 146 1.83 -30.62 -12.25
N GLY A 147 2.10 -30.62 -10.94
CA GLY A 147 3.39 -31.00 -10.35
C GLY A 147 4.53 -30.03 -10.62
N VAL A 148 4.23 -28.79 -11.03
CA VAL A 148 5.25 -27.75 -11.31
C VAL A 148 5.74 -27.09 -10.02
N ILE A 149 4.86 -26.96 -9.02
CA ILE A 149 5.15 -26.35 -7.72
C ILE A 149 4.77 -27.35 -6.62
N PRO A 150 5.63 -27.59 -5.62
CA PRO A 150 5.31 -28.50 -4.51
C PRO A 150 4.07 -28.03 -3.75
N GLY A 151 3.30 -29.00 -3.26
CA GLY A 151 2.11 -28.74 -2.47
C GLY A 151 2.45 -27.98 -1.17
N PRO A 152 1.48 -27.28 -0.56
CA PRO A 152 1.71 -26.54 0.68
C PRO A 152 2.26 -27.42 1.81
N GLU A 153 1.91 -28.70 1.87
CA GLU A 153 2.42 -29.63 2.90
C GLU A 153 3.91 -29.96 2.71
N GLU A 154 4.37 -30.16 1.47
CA GLU A 154 5.78 -30.39 1.16
C GLU A 154 6.66 -29.17 1.48
N ILE A 155 6.18 -27.97 1.16
CA ILE A 155 6.90 -26.72 1.45
C ILE A 155 7.06 -26.54 2.96
N THR A 156 6.00 -26.81 3.73
CA THR A 156 6.02 -26.66 5.18
C THR A 156 6.94 -27.70 5.84
N GLY A 157 6.90 -28.95 5.38
CA GLY A 157 7.82 -30.00 5.83
C GLY A 157 9.29 -29.67 5.52
N THR A 158 9.56 -29.16 4.32
CA THR A 158 10.91 -28.76 3.91
C THR A 158 11.42 -27.56 4.70
N LEU A 159 10.58 -26.55 4.94
CA LEU A 159 10.93 -25.40 5.77
C LEU A 159 11.19 -25.79 7.22
N ILE A 160 10.35 -26.64 7.81
CA ILE A 160 10.56 -27.14 9.18
C ILE A 160 11.84 -27.97 9.27
N TYR A 161 12.13 -28.80 8.26
CA TYR A 161 13.39 -29.56 8.17
C TYR A 161 14.61 -28.62 8.16
N TRP A 162 14.59 -27.59 7.32
CA TRP A 162 15.66 -26.58 7.28
C TRP A 162 15.77 -25.81 8.60
N ILE A 163 14.67 -25.41 9.22
CA ILE A 163 14.67 -24.70 10.51
C ILE A 163 15.24 -25.58 11.63
N ASN A 164 14.92 -26.87 11.65
CA ASN A 164 15.42 -27.80 12.67
C ASN A 164 16.88 -28.23 12.45
N HIS A 165 17.36 -28.22 11.20
CA HIS A 165 18.76 -28.55 10.89
C HIS A 165 19.72 -27.37 11.12
N TRP A 166 19.21 -26.15 11.15
CA TRP A 166 19.96 -24.93 11.47
C TRP A 166 19.88 -24.51 12.95
N LYS A 167 19.29 -25.34 13.80
CA LYS A 167 19.40 -25.28 15.27
C LYS A 167 20.51 -26.21 15.73
#